data_AF-A0A967HPJ4-F1
#
_entry.id   AF-A0A967HPJ4-F1
#
_cell.length_a   1.000
_cell.length_b   1.000
_cell.length_c   1.000
_cell.angle_alpha   90.00
_cell.angle_beta   90.00
_cell.angle_gamma   90.00
#
_symmetry.space_group_name_H-M   'P 1'
#
loop_
_entity.id
_entity.type
_entity.pdbx_description
1 polymer ?
#
loop_
_entity_poly.entity_id
_entity_poly.type
_entity_poly.pdbx_seq_one_letter_code
_entity_poly.pdbx_strand_id
1 'polypeptide(L)' 'LYYSGRAAALAGRGSGLIPDDVVDRLSQALQEEGEGVTDLDLPFVVFDQDPPR' A
#
# COMPACT_ATOMS: atom_id res chain seq x y z
N LEU A 1 5.62 -2.55 1.92
CA LEU A 1 4.15 -2.37 1.81
C LEU A 1 3.68 -0.97 2.15
N TYR A 2 4.38 -0.18 2.96
CA TYR A 2 3.94 1.17 3.35
C TYR A 2 3.61 2.09 2.15
N TYR A 3 4.58 2.36 1.26
CA TYR A 3 4.35 3.25 0.11
C TYR A 3 3.45 2.64 -0.99
N SER A 4 3.53 1.32 -1.22
CA SER A 4 2.66 0.67 -2.20
C SER A 4 1.20 0.61 -1.73
N GLY A 5 0.96 0.41 -0.43
CA GLY A 5 -0.36 0.51 0.19
C GLY A 5 -0.89 1.95 0.16
N ARG A 6 -0.03 2.95 0.39
CA ARG A 6 -0.44 4.35 0.28
C ARG A 6 -0.75 4.76 -1.16
N ALA A 7 0.06 4.33 -2.12
CA ALA A 7 -0.19 4.53 -3.55
C ALA A 7 -1.50 3.85 -4.00
N ALA A 8 -1.78 2.64 -3.51
CA ALA A 8 -3.06 1.96 -3.72
C ALA A 8 -4.25 2.75 -3.15
N ALA A 9 -4.11 3.32 -1.95
CA ALA A 9 -5.14 4.16 -1.35
C ALA A 9 -5.37 5.44 -2.17
N LEU A 10 -4.30 6.07 -2.66
CA LEU A 10 -4.37 7.24 -3.55
C LEU A 10 -5.04 6.92 -4.89
N ALA A 11 -4.86 5.71 -5.41
CA ALA A 11 -5.52 5.27 -6.64
C ALA A 11 -7.05 5.11 -6.48
N GLY A 12 -7.55 4.79 -5.28
CA GLY A 12 -8.98 4.81 -4.96
C GLY A 12 -9.84 3.79 -5.70
N ARG A 13 -9.25 2.71 -6.24
CA ARG A 13 -9.93 1.71 -7.09
C ARG A 13 -10.65 0.59 -6.34
N GLY A 14 -10.43 0.47 -5.02
CA GLY A 14 -11.04 -0.59 -4.20
C GLY A 14 -10.70 -1.98 -4.74
N SER A 15 -11.71 -2.84 -4.89
CA SER A 15 -11.53 -4.22 -5.39
C SER A 15 -11.07 -4.32 -6.85
N GLY A 16 -11.14 -3.22 -7.61
CA GLY A 16 -10.66 -3.16 -9.00
C GLY A 16 -9.21 -2.71 -9.14
N LEU A 17 -8.47 -2.58 -8.04
CA LEU A 17 -7.08 -2.14 -8.04
C LEU A 17 -6.20 -3.13 -8.81
N ILE A 18 -5.48 -2.63 -9.81
CA ILE A 18 -4.45 -3.39 -10.53
C ILE A 18 -3.04 -2.84 -10.23
N PRO A 19 -1.96 -3.61 -10.49
CA PRO A 19 -0.59 -3.15 -10.22
C PRO A 19 -0.23 -1.81 -10.88
N ASP A 20 -0.69 -1.57 -12.11
CA ASP A 20 -0.41 -0.31 -12.83
C ASP A 20 -0.98 0.92 -12.11
N ASP A 21 -2.18 0.81 -11.53
CA ASP A 21 -2.78 1.90 -10.74
C ASP A 21 -1.87 2.29 -9.55
N VAL A 22 -1.13 1.33 -8.99
CA VAL A 22 -0.20 1.56 -7.87
C VAL A 22 1.09 2.21 -8.36
N VAL A 23 1.64 1.74 -9.48
CA VAL A 23 2.87 2.32 -10.08
C VAL A 23 2.63 3.78 -10.45
N ASP A 24 1.48 4.08 -11.05
CA ASP A 24 1.10 5.44 -11.46
C ASP A 24 1.03 6.43 -10.28
N ARG A 25 0.82 5.95 -9.05
CA ARG A 25 0.69 6.77 -7.83
C ARG A 25 1.89 6.67 -6.89
N LEU A 26 2.89 5.86 -7.22
CA LEU A 26 4.02 5.60 -6.32
C LEU A 26 4.87 6.85 -6.07
N SER A 27 5.16 7.62 -7.12
CA SER A 27 5.92 8.88 -7.01
C SER A 27 5.22 9.90 -6.12
N GLN A 28 3.88 9.96 -6.18
CA GLN A 28 3.08 10.84 -5.34
C GLN A 28 3.12 10.39 -3.87
N ALA A 29 2.98 9.08 -3.61
CA ALA A 29 3.06 8.54 -2.25
C ALA A 29 4.44 8.77 -1.59
N LEU A 30 5.53 8.80 -2.37
CA LEU A 30 6.88 9.08 -1.86
C LEU A 30 7.10 10.54 -1.45
N GLN A 31 6.26 11.46 -1.93
CA GLN A 31 6.35 12.90 -1.63
C GLN A 31 5.45 13.32 -0.47
N GLU A 32 4.59 12.43 0.04
CA GLU A 32 3.74 12.73 1.18
C GLU A 32 4.56 12.79 2.46
N GLU A 33 4.45 13.92 3.17
CA GLU A 33 5.00 14.11 4.50
C GLU A 33 3.91 13.88 5.56
N GLY A 34 4.25 13.18 6.63
CA GLY A 34 3.34 12.94 7.76
C GLY A 34 4.03 12.12 8.85
N GLU A 35 3.50 12.21 10.07
CA GLU A 35 4.08 11.52 11.25
C GLU A 35 4.02 9.98 11.14
N GLY A 36 3.28 9.43 10.18
CA GLY A 36 3.15 7.98 9.98
C GLY A 36 2.30 7.28 11.04
N VAL A 37 1.40 8.02 11.70
CA VAL A 37 0.49 7.48 12.72
C VAL A 37 -0.46 6.47 12.07
N THR A 38 -0.55 5.29 12.67
CA THR A 38 -1.42 4.19 12.24
C THR A 38 -2.03 3.52 13.46
N ASP A 39 -3.30 3.10 13.36
CA ASP A 39 -4.00 2.33 14.40
C ASP A 39 -3.61 0.84 14.38
N LEU A 40 -2.70 0.43 13.49
CA LEU A 40 -2.15 -0.92 13.44
C LEU A 40 -1.00 -1.06 14.43
N ASP A 41 -1.06 -2.11 15.27
CA ASP A 41 0.00 -2.43 16.24
C ASP A 41 1.39 -2.64 15.61
N LEU A 42 1.44 -2.94 14.30
CA LEU A 42 2.67 -3.04 13.51
C LEU A 42 2.54 -2.24 12.20
N PRO A 43 3.63 -1.63 11.71
CA PRO A 43 3.61 -0.82 10.48
C PRO A 43 3.37 -1.63 9.19
N PHE A 44 3.28 -2.96 9.30
CA PHE A 44 2.89 -3.86 8.22
C PHE A 44 2.27 -5.14 8.80
N VAL A 45 1.27 -5.69 8.10
CA VAL A 45 0.78 -7.05 8.32
C VAL A 45 1.66 -8.00 7.51
N VAL A 46 2.25 -9.00 8.18
CA VAL A 46 2.95 -10.10 7.48
C VAL A 46 1.89 -10.98 6.84
N PHE A 47 1.86 -10.98 5.50
CA PHE A 47 1.05 -11.93 4.75
C PHE A 47 1.87 -13.20 4.53
N ASP A 48 1.76 -14.12 5.49
CA ASP A 48 2.36 -15.44 5.40
C ASP A 48 1.40 -16.35 4.60
N GLN A 49 1.82 -16.77 3.41
CA GLN A 49 1.06 -17.73 2.61
C GLN A 49 1.73 -19.09 2.72
N ASP A 50 0.91 -20.13 2.89
CA ASP A 50 1.37 -21.51 2.71
C ASP A 50 2.08 -21.63 1.35
N PRO A 51 3.17 -22.43 1.26
CA PRO A 51 3.85 -22.64 0.00
C PRO A 51 2.87 -23.18 -1.06
N PRO A 52 3.06 -22.79 -2.33
CA PRO A 52 2.18 -23.22 -3.42
C PRO A 52 2.11 -24.76 -3.46
N ARG A 53 0.89 -25.29 -3.61
CA ARG A 53 0.63 -26.71 -3.87
C ARG A 53 0.49 -26.96 -5.36
#